data_AF-A0A3D4XBB6-F1
#
_entry.id   AF-A0A3D4XBB6-F1
#
_cell.length_a   1.000
_cell.length_b   1.000
_cell.length_c   1.000
_cell.angle_alpha   90.00
_cell.angle_beta   90.00
_cell.angle_gamma   90.00
#
_symmetry.space_group_name_H-M   'P 1'
#
loop_
_entity.id
_entity.type
_entity.pdbx_description
1 polymer ?
#
loop_
_entity_poly.entity_id
_entity_poly.type
_entity_poly.pdbx_seq_one_letter_code
_entity_poly.pdbx_strand_id
1 'polypeptide(L)'
;MCGHNTYISFSTGVPVKIADGAALAELGSTHCAMIKTDGSLWTWGAGWRGQLGDGETNLAYGHNVKEPVQITVGGVLGSQNPGTGQTIGGGNPGTEQIGGGNTGKTLPKKNSTFKVQNITYKVTTSDAKKGTATLVKGDKEKTSVTVPATVKKNGYTFKVTQVSDKAFYKYTKLKKIILGKNIIGIGTKAFQGCTALNTVSLDGALVTVGDYAFSGCKKLARLVVPAKVKIIGKETFSKCSSLKTIQIKATGLKKVGAKALSGIHKKATVKVPSKKLKDYQKLLKKKGQASTVKIKKL
;
A
#
# COMPACT_ATOMS: atom_id res chain seq x y z
N MET A 1 -15.12 30.40 -4.72
CA MET A 1 -13.92 30.60 -5.57
C MET A 1 -13.25 29.25 -5.81
N CYS A 2 -13.59 28.63 -6.93
CA CYS A 2 -12.84 27.58 -7.65
C CYS A 2 -13.12 27.87 -9.13
N GLY A 3 -12.09 28.17 -9.91
CA GLY A 3 -12.10 28.27 -11.37
C GLY A 3 -12.95 29.39 -11.98
N HIS A 4 -12.37 30.57 -12.21
CA HIS A 4 -12.85 31.44 -13.29
C HIS A 4 -12.12 31.05 -14.58
N ASN A 5 -12.65 30.05 -15.27
CA ASN A 5 -12.43 29.84 -16.69
C ASN A 5 -13.69 29.15 -17.23
N THR A 6 -14.23 29.64 -18.35
CA THR A 6 -15.64 29.58 -18.79
C THR A 6 -16.25 28.19 -19.05
N TYR A 7 -15.64 27.09 -18.58
CA TYR A 7 -16.12 25.71 -18.77
C TYR A 7 -16.11 24.82 -17.52
N ILE A 8 -15.74 25.34 -16.33
CA ILE A 8 -15.89 24.62 -15.06
C ILE A 8 -16.30 25.60 -13.95
N SER A 9 -17.60 25.90 -13.82
CA SER A 9 -18.11 26.64 -12.67
C SER A 9 -18.41 25.69 -11.51
N PHE A 10 -17.63 25.75 -10.43
CA PHE A 10 -18.02 25.22 -9.11
C PHE A 10 -18.51 26.35 -8.18
N SER A 11 -18.96 27.47 -8.75
CA SER A 11 -19.65 28.53 -8.01
C SER A 11 -21.12 28.17 -7.87
N THR A 12 -21.44 27.16 -7.07
CA THR A 12 -22.81 26.89 -6.67
C THR A 12 -23.07 27.64 -5.36
N GLY A 13 -24.19 28.36 -5.25
CA GLY A 13 -24.64 28.96 -3.98
C GLY A 13 -25.01 27.92 -2.92
N VAL A 14 -24.94 26.63 -3.26
CA VAL A 14 -25.22 25.48 -2.41
C VAL A 14 -23.97 24.61 -2.32
N PRO A 15 -23.53 24.18 -1.13
CA PRO A 15 -22.41 23.26 -0.98
C PRO A 15 -22.64 21.94 -1.72
N VAL A 16 -21.66 21.50 -2.52
CA VAL A 16 -21.67 20.21 -3.20
C VAL A 16 -20.49 19.37 -2.71
N LYS A 17 -20.73 18.08 -2.49
CA LYS A 17 -19.68 17.13 -2.15
C LYS A 17 -18.83 16.82 -3.39
N ILE A 18 -17.54 17.13 -3.32
CA ILE A 18 -16.61 17.04 -4.46
C ILE A 18 -15.70 15.79 -4.47
N ALA A 19 -15.56 15.09 -3.34
CA ALA A 19 -14.78 13.86 -3.25
C ALA A 19 -15.13 13.02 -2.01
N ASP A 20 -14.91 11.71 -2.11
CA ASP A 20 -15.04 10.75 -1.02
C ASP A 20 -13.68 10.38 -0.40
N GLY A 21 -13.66 10.21 0.93
CA GLY A 21 -12.52 9.63 1.65
C GLY A 21 -11.30 10.54 1.80
N ALA A 22 -11.47 11.86 1.63
CA ALA A 22 -10.44 12.86 1.88
C ALA A 22 -10.09 12.94 3.37
N ALA A 23 -8.80 12.87 3.69
CA ALA A 23 -8.25 13.15 5.02
C ALA A 23 -7.85 14.63 5.15
N LEU A 24 -7.33 15.21 4.06
CA LEU A 24 -6.99 16.63 3.92
C LEU A 24 -7.35 17.09 2.51
N ALA A 25 -7.78 18.35 2.37
CA ALA A 25 -8.03 18.97 1.09
C ALA A 25 -7.56 20.43 1.11
N GLU A 26 -6.97 20.87 0.01
CA GLU A 26 -6.60 22.27 -0.25
C GLU A 26 -7.25 22.70 -1.57
N LEU A 27 -7.87 23.88 -1.54
CA LEU A 27 -8.60 24.45 -2.68
C LEU A 27 -7.89 25.74 -3.08
N GLY A 28 -7.36 25.78 -4.30
CA GLY A 28 -6.81 26.97 -4.93
C GLY A 28 -7.80 27.66 -5.85
N SER A 29 -7.41 28.81 -6.40
CA SER A 29 -8.23 29.57 -7.34
C SER A 29 -8.52 28.81 -8.65
N THR A 30 -7.63 27.91 -9.07
CA THR A 30 -7.73 27.19 -10.35
C THR A 30 -7.50 25.68 -10.27
N HIS A 31 -7.05 25.16 -9.12
CA HIS A 31 -6.73 23.74 -8.93
C HIS A 31 -7.01 23.34 -7.48
N CYS A 32 -7.21 22.04 -7.28
CA CYS A 32 -7.52 21.43 -6.00
C CYS A 32 -6.59 20.26 -5.76
N ALA A 33 -6.30 19.99 -4.49
CA ALA A 33 -5.56 18.81 -4.07
C ALA A 33 -6.25 18.12 -2.88
N MET A 34 -6.20 16.79 -2.83
CA MET A 34 -6.59 16.03 -1.64
C MET A 34 -5.61 14.91 -1.33
N ILE A 35 -5.48 14.63 -0.04
CA ILE A 35 -4.88 13.39 0.45
C ILE A 35 -6.00 12.50 0.96
N LYS A 36 -6.13 11.30 0.42
CA LYS A 36 -7.09 10.31 0.94
C LYS A 36 -6.57 9.65 2.21
N THR A 37 -7.48 9.06 2.98
CA THR A 37 -7.14 8.30 4.21
C THR A 37 -6.16 7.15 4.01
N ASP A 38 -6.01 6.64 2.78
CA ASP A 38 -5.01 5.64 2.40
C ASP A 38 -3.61 6.23 2.09
N GLY A 39 -3.47 7.56 2.15
CA GLY A 39 -2.24 8.31 1.91
C GLY A 39 -1.97 8.65 0.45
N SER A 40 -2.91 8.39 -0.46
CA SER A 40 -2.77 8.78 -1.87
C SER A 40 -3.04 10.28 -2.08
N LEU A 41 -2.22 10.94 -2.91
CA LEU A 41 -2.37 12.34 -3.33
C LEU A 41 -3.15 12.41 -4.64
N TRP A 42 -4.10 13.33 -4.73
CA TRP A 42 -4.93 13.55 -5.91
C TRP A 42 -5.05 15.03 -6.20
N THR A 43 -5.05 15.40 -7.49
CA THR A 43 -5.19 16.78 -7.96
C THR A 43 -6.20 16.87 -9.09
N TRP A 44 -6.86 18.02 -9.24
CA TRP A 44 -7.76 18.33 -10.35
C TRP A 44 -7.88 19.85 -10.53
N GLY A 45 -8.46 20.29 -11.64
CA GLY A 45 -8.53 21.69 -12.05
C GLY A 45 -7.63 22.00 -13.23
N ALA A 46 -7.09 23.21 -13.29
CA ALA A 46 -6.25 23.67 -14.39
C ALA A 46 -4.79 23.23 -14.25
N GLY A 47 -4.25 22.65 -15.33
CA GLY A 47 -2.93 22.04 -15.43
C GLY A 47 -2.08 22.53 -16.61
N TRP A 48 -2.28 23.78 -17.05
CA TRP A 48 -1.62 24.35 -18.25
C TRP A 48 -0.09 24.32 -18.22
N ARG A 49 0.50 24.29 -17.03
CA ARG A 49 1.95 24.28 -16.77
C ARG A 49 2.35 23.11 -15.85
N GLY A 50 1.59 22.03 -15.86
CA GLY A 50 1.90 20.82 -15.07
C GLY A 50 1.60 20.96 -13.57
N GLN A 51 0.77 21.94 -13.18
CA GLN A 51 0.38 22.18 -11.78
C GLN A 51 -0.33 20.97 -11.14
N LEU A 52 -0.93 20.11 -11.96
CA LEU A 52 -1.60 18.91 -11.48
C LEU A 52 -0.61 17.79 -11.13
N GLY A 53 0.60 17.79 -11.70
CA GLY A 53 1.61 16.76 -11.41
C GLY A 53 1.27 15.35 -11.95
N ASP A 54 0.31 15.25 -12.86
CA ASP A 54 -0.10 14.01 -13.55
C ASP A 54 0.78 13.64 -14.74
N GLY A 55 1.73 14.53 -15.10
CA GLY A 55 2.69 14.32 -16.18
C GLY A 55 2.28 14.92 -17.51
N GLU A 56 1.15 15.64 -17.57
CA GLU A 56 0.65 16.28 -18.78
C GLU A 56 0.86 17.81 -18.73
N THR A 57 1.32 18.39 -19.84
CA THR A 57 1.38 19.86 -20.01
C THR A 57 0.87 20.21 -21.40
N ASN A 58 -0.13 21.10 -21.49
CA ASN A 58 -0.60 21.63 -22.77
C ASN A 58 -0.82 23.14 -22.66
N LEU A 59 0.19 23.90 -23.13
CA LEU A 59 0.18 25.35 -23.17
C LEU A 59 -0.77 25.92 -24.24
N ALA A 60 -1.12 25.13 -25.27
CA ALA A 60 -1.88 25.59 -26.43
C ALA A 60 -3.40 25.42 -26.28
N TYR A 61 -3.87 24.36 -25.61
CA TYR A 61 -5.31 24.04 -25.49
C TYR A 61 -5.83 23.94 -24.06
N GLY A 62 -4.95 24.16 -23.07
CA GLY A 62 -5.30 24.10 -21.66
C GLY A 62 -5.59 22.67 -21.19
N HIS A 63 -4.61 22.05 -20.52
CA HIS A 63 -4.85 20.78 -19.83
C HIS A 63 -5.70 21.00 -18.57
N ASN A 64 -7.00 20.66 -18.62
CA ASN A 64 -7.93 20.80 -17.48
C ASN A 64 -8.52 19.44 -17.10
N VAL A 65 -8.47 19.12 -15.82
CA VAL A 65 -8.93 17.84 -15.28
C VAL A 65 -10.13 18.09 -14.37
N LYS A 66 -11.31 17.54 -14.73
CA LYS A 66 -12.56 17.77 -13.98
C LYS A 66 -12.71 16.88 -12.75
N GLU A 67 -12.16 15.67 -12.82
CA GLU A 67 -12.26 14.66 -11.76
C GLU A 67 -10.91 14.45 -11.09
N PRO A 68 -10.85 14.18 -9.77
CA PRO A 68 -9.57 13.93 -9.10
C PRO A 68 -8.72 12.87 -9.81
N VAL A 69 -7.48 13.23 -10.15
CA VAL A 69 -6.48 12.31 -10.72
C VAL A 69 -5.42 11.99 -9.67
N GLN A 70 -5.08 10.71 -9.53
CA GLN A 70 -4.10 10.27 -8.54
C GLN A 70 -2.67 10.59 -9.00
N ILE A 71 -1.94 11.33 -8.16
CA ILE A 71 -0.55 11.67 -8.40
C ILE A 71 0.35 10.60 -7.79
N THR A 72 1.21 10.03 -8.63
CA THR A 72 2.19 9.03 -8.22
C THR A 72 3.53 9.73 -8.01
N VAL A 73 4.00 9.81 -6.76
CA VAL A 73 5.34 10.34 -6.48
C VAL A 73 6.40 9.43 -7.12
N GLY A 74 7.10 9.93 -8.15
CA GLY A 74 8.25 9.26 -8.78
C GLY A 74 8.11 8.86 -10.26
N GLY A 75 7.22 9.48 -11.04
CA GLY A 75 7.20 9.32 -12.50
C GLY A 75 8.23 10.21 -13.20
N VAL A 76 8.98 9.65 -14.16
CA VAL A 76 9.93 10.37 -15.02
C VAL A 76 9.17 11.37 -15.89
N LEU A 77 9.59 12.64 -15.87
CA LEU A 77 9.12 13.69 -16.77
C LEU A 77 9.56 13.33 -18.20
N GLY A 78 8.60 12.99 -19.07
CA GLY A 78 8.82 13.04 -20.51
C GLY A 78 8.72 14.50 -20.94
N SER A 79 9.85 15.16 -21.19
CA SER A 79 9.83 16.48 -21.82
C SER A 79 9.39 16.33 -23.27
N GLN A 80 8.15 16.70 -23.59
CA GLN A 80 7.84 17.18 -24.93
C GLN A 80 7.78 18.70 -24.85
N ASN A 81 8.82 19.34 -25.38
CA ASN A 81 8.86 20.78 -25.58
C ASN A 81 8.11 21.09 -26.90
N PRO A 82 7.10 21.98 -26.91
CA PRO A 82 6.50 22.45 -28.15
C PRO A 82 7.17 23.75 -28.58
N GLY A 83 7.74 23.80 -29.79
CA GLY A 83 7.98 25.10 -30.43
C GLY A 83 8.94 25.13 -31.61
N THR A 84 8.38 25.59 -32.73
CA THR A 84 8.96 26.40 -33.81
C THR A 84 9.69 25.66 -34.94
N GLY A 85 9.06 25.68 -36.11
CA GLY A 85 9.73 25.52 -37.38
C GLY A 85 10.42 26.82 -37.76
N GLN A 86 11.72 26.74 -38.08
CA GLN A 86 12.38 27.61 -39.03
C GLN A 86 13.56 26.84 -39.64
N THR A 87 13.43 26.53 -40.93
CA THR A 87 14.41 25.84 -41.77
C THR A 87 15.52 26.80 -42.17
N ILE A 88 16.81 26.47 -41.96
CA ILE A 88 17.92 26.80 -42.88
C ILE A 88 19.01 25.71 -42.83
N GLY A 89 19.14 25.00 -43.96
CA GLY A 89 20.36 24.51 -44.64
C GLY A 89 21.57 23.90 -43.88
N GLY A 90 21.91 22.66 -44.28
CA GLY A 90 23.28 22.32 -44.69
C GLY A 90 24.02 21.24 -43.90
N GLY A 91 24.26 20.08 -44.53
CA GLY A 91 25.43 19.23 -44.28
C GLY A 91 25.21 17.95 -43.45
N ASN A 92 25.19 16.80 -44.13
CA ASN A 92 25.57 15.49 -43.60
C ASN A 92 26.93 15.15 -44.25
N PRO A 93 27.90 14.47 -43.59
CA PRO A 93 27.78 13.04 -43.36
C PRO A 93 28.40 12.54 -42.05
N GLY A 94 27.61 11.84 -41.24
CA GLY A 94 28.10 10.97 -40.16
C GLY A 94 27.22 9.74 -40.06
N THR A 95 27.54 8.70 -40.82
CA THR A 95 26.86 7.42 -40.83
C THR A 95 27.07 6.70 -39.50
N GLU A 96 26.15 6.87 -38.55
CA GLU A 96 25.88 5.82 -37.57
C GLU A 96 24.54 5.18 -37.94
N GLN A 97 24.60 3.88 -38.22
CA GLN A 97 23.43 3.05 -38.41
C GLN A 97 22.44 3.32 -37.28
N ILE A 98 21.28 3.84 -37.66
CA ILE A 98 20.11 3.89 -36.80
C ILE A 98 19.66 2.45 -36.62
N GLY A 99 20.31 1.74 -35.69
CA GLY A 99 19.80 0.50 -35.16
C GLY A 99 18.41 0.81 -34.64
N GLY A 100 17.39 0.26 -35.29
CA GLY A 100 15.99 0.36 -34.88
C GLY A 100 15.81 -0.19 -33.47
N GLY A 101 16.08 0.64 -32.47
CA GLY A 101 15.83 0.38 -31.07
C GLY A 101 14.35 0.52 -30.83
N ASN A 102 13.60 -0.50 -31.23
CA ASN A 102 12.27 -0.75 -30.70
C ASN A 102 12.42 -0.73 -29.17
N THR A 103 12.03 0.36 -28.50
CA THR A 103 11.90 0.38 -27.03
C THR A 103 10.63 -0.37 -26.66
N GLY A 104 10.51 -1.58 -27.22
CA GLY A 104 9.49 -2.55 -26.92
C GLY A 104 9.53 -2.75 -25.42
N LYS A 105 8.45 -2.33 -24.77
CA LYS A 105 8.20 -2.50 -23.36
C LYS A 105 8.49 -3.97 -22.99
N THR A 106 9.65 -4.25 -22.41
CA THR A 106 10.01 -5.64 -22.07
C THR A 106 9.35 -6.04 -20.77
N LEU A 107 8.56 -7.12 -20.82
CA LEU A 107 7.87 -7.65 -19.65
C LEU A 107 8.90 -8.14 -18.62
N PRO A 108 8.88 -7.62 -17.38
CA PRO A 108 9.80 -8.05 -16.33
C PRO A 108 9.74 -9.56 -16.07
N LYS A 109 10.89 -10.24 -16.21
CA LYS A 109 11.01 -11.70 -16.05
C LYS A 109 10.54 -12.15 -14.66
N LYS A 110 9.93 -13.32 -14.57
CA LYS A 110 9.62 -13.97 -13.28
C LYS A 110 10.89 -14.09 -12.44
N ASN A 111 10.76 -13.88 -11.12
CA ASN A 111 11.84 -13.82 -10.13
C ASN A 111 12.80 -12.63 -10.23
N SER A 112 12.70 -11.78 -11.27
CA SER A 112 13.45 -10.52 -11.28
C SER A 112 13.00 -9.62 -10.13
N THR A 113 13.93 -8.79 -9.63
CA THR A 113 13.64 -7.82 -8.58
C THR A 113 13.69 -6.41 -9.10
N PHE A 114 12.92 -5.52 -8.48
CA PHE A 114 12.94 -4.09 -8.76
C PHE A 114 12.60 -3.32 -7.49
N LYS A 115 12.99 -2.06 -7.43
CA LYS A 115 12.71 -1.18 -6.29
C LYS A 115 11.66 -0.13 -6.66
N VAL A 116 10.77 0.15 -5.71
CA VAL A 116 9.85 1.29 -5.74
C VAL A 116 9.90 1.92 -4.35
N GLN A 117 10.21 3.22 -4.25
CA GLN A 117 10.31 3.94 -2.97
C GLN A 117 11.22 3.22 -1.94
N ASN A 118 12.38 2.73 -2.39
CA ASN A 118 13.36 1.97 -1.59
C ASN A 118 12.84 0.63 -1.00
N ILE A 119 11.66 0.18 -1.42
CA ILE A 119 11.14 -1.16 -1.13
C ILE A 119 11.48 -2.06 -2.32
N THR A 120 12.07 -3.23 -2.04
CA THR A 120 12.37 -4.22 -3.06
C THR A 120 11.19 -5.17 -3.25
N TYR A 121 10.78 -5.36 -4.49
CA TYR A 121 9.77 -6.30 -4.93
C TYR A 121 10.39 -7.35 -5.83
N LYS A 122 9.81 -8.56 -5.82
CA LYS A 122 10.14 -9.66 -6.73
C LYS A 122 8.93 -10.00 -7.59
N VAL A 123 9.10 -10.04 -8.91
CA VAL A 123 8.05 -10.50 -9.84
C VAL A 123 7.76 -11.97 -9.56
N THR A 124 6.51 -12.28 -9.20
CA THR A 124 6.05 -13.66 -8.96
C THR A 124 5.31 -14.24 -10.16
N THR A 125 4.56 -13.40 -10.87
CA THR A 125 3.93 -13.75 -12.15
C THR A 125 4.33 -12.69 -13.16
N SER A 126 5.01 -13.13 -14.22
CA SER A 126 5.38 -12.29 -15.36
C SER A 126 4.24 -12.36 -16.39
N ASP A 127 3.29 -11.44 -16.29
CA ASP A 127 2.14 -11.33 -17.20
C ASP A 127 1.78 -9.86 -17.40
N ALA A 128 1.46 -9.47 -18.65
CA ALA A 128 1.18 -8.09 -19.02
C ALA A 128 -0.08 -7.49 -18.39
N LYS A 129 -1.08 -8.32 -18.05
CA LYS A 129 -2.39 -7.91 -17.51
C LYS A 129 -2.63 -8.40 -16.08
N LYS A 130 -2.08 -9.57 -15.74
CA LYS A 130 -2.28 -10.29 -14.47
C LYS A 130 -0.98 -10.44 -13.67
N GLY A 131 0.03 -9.62 -13.97
CA GLY A 131 1.32 -9.64 -13.28
C GLY A 131 1.17 -9.50 -11.76
N THR A 132 2.00 -10.22 -11.01
CA THR A 132 2.04 -10.16 -9.55
C THR A 132 3.45 -9.97 -9.04
N ALA A 133 3.58 -9.32 -7.88
CA ALA A 133 4.83 -9.13 -7.19
C ALA A 133 4.71 -9.40 -5.69
N THR A 134 5.82 -9.82 -5.09
CA THR A 134 5.99 -9.99 -3.64
C THR A 134 6.91 -8.90 -3.11
N LEU A 135 6.53 -8.24 -2.03
CA LEU A 135 7.45 -7.38 -1.28
C LEU A 135 8.48 -8.26 -0.58
N VAL A 136 9.76 -8.10 -0.92
CA VAL A 136 10.84 -8.94 -0.37
C VAL A 136 11.71 -8.25 0.68
N LYS A 137 11.82 -6.92 0.61
CA LYS A 137 12.60 -6.14 1.58
C LYS A 137 12.02 -4.73 1.68
N GLY A 138 11.70 -4.31 2.90
CA GLY A 138 11.26 -2.94 3.17
C GLY A 138 12.40 -1.93 3.24
N ASP A 139 12.05 -0.68 3.49
CA ASP A 139 13.00 0.37 3.85
C ASP A 139 13.21 0.38 5.38
N LYS A 140 14.46 0.15 5.81
CA LYS A 140 14.84 0.03 7.24
C LYS A 140 14.85 1.38 7.97
N GLU A 141 14.99 2.48 7.24
CA GLU A 141 15.09 3.82 7.81
C GLU A 141 13.71 4.47 8.01
N LYS A 142 12.69 3.97 7.32
CA LYS A 142 11.32 4.50 7.41
C LYS A 142 10.65 4.12 8.73
N THR A 143 10.02 5.11 9.35
CA THR A 143 9.19 4.93 10.54
C THR A 143 7.73 4.61 10.20
N SER A 144 7.29 4.91 8.98
CA SER A 144 5.97 4.58 8.45
C SER A 144 6.09 4.09 7.02
N VAL A 145 5.49 2.94 6.72
CA VAL A 145 5.50 2.34 5.39
C VAL A 145 4.06 2.03 4.95
N THR A 146 3.72 2.43 3.73
CA THR A 146 2.49 2.03 3.04
C THR A 146 2.88 1.13 1.89
N VAL A 147 2.45 -0.14 1.94
CA VAL A 147 2.63 -1.09 0.83
C VAL A 147 1.46 -0.91 -0.13
N PRO A 148 1.68 -0.42 -1.36
CA PRO A 148 0.59 -0.17 -2.29
C PRO A 148 -0.04 -1.48 -2.77
N ALA A 149 -1.29 -1.40 -3.23
CA ALA A 149 -1.98 -2.55 -3.82
C ALA A 149 -1.34 -3.03 -5.12
N THR A 150 -0.67 -2.13 -5.84
CA THR A 150 0.04 -2.40 -7.10
C THR A 150 1.36 -1.61 -7.17
N VAL A 151 2.29 -2.09 -7.99
CA VAL A 151 3.55 -1.40 -8.32
C VAL A 151 3.80 -1.46 -9.82
N LYS A 152 4.51 -0.48 -10.38
CA LYS A 152 4.82 -0.41 -11.82
C LYS A 152 6.31 -0.71 -12.08
N LYS A 153 6.59 -1.48 -13.14
CA LYS A 153 7.95 -1.69 -13.67
C LYS A 153 7.88 -1.85 -15.19
N ASN A 154 8.70 -1.10 -15.92
CA ASN A 154 8.70 -1.04 -17.39
C ASN A 154 7.28 -0.77 -17.94
N GLY A 155 6.53 0.14 -17.31
CA GLY A 155 5.14 0.46 -17.64
C GLY A 155 4.11 -0.66 -17.39
N TYR A 156 4.49 -1.86 -16.92
CA TYR A 156 3.56 -2.91 -16.53
C TYR A 156 3.18 -2.77 -15.06
N THR A 157 1.92 -3.08 -14.74
CA THR A 157 1.38 -3.02 -13.38
C THR A 157 1.36 -4.41 -12.77
N PHE A 158 1.94 -4.56 -11.58
CA PHE A 158 1.96 -5.81 -10.82
C PHE A 158 1.12 -5.65 -9.56
N LYS A 159 0.19 -6.58 -9.30
CA LYS A 159 -0.51 -6.66 -8.01
C LYS A 159 0.46 -7.11 -6.93
N VAL A 160 0.55 -6.38 -5.82
CA VAL A 160 1.36 -6.81 -4.68
C VAL A 160 0.53 -7.77 -3.84
N THR A 161 0.91 -9.04 -3.83
CA THR A 161 0.07 -10.10 -3.24
C THR A 161 0.65 -10.71 -1.96
N GLN A 162 1.93 -10.49 -1.67
CA GLN A 162 2.61 -11.10 -0.54
C GLN A 162 3.63 -10.16 0.09
N VAL A 163 3.80 -10.28 1.41
CA VAL A 163 4.99 -9.82 2.12
C VAL A 163 5.84 -11.06 2.41
N SER A 164 7.09 -11.10 1.94
CA SER A 164 7.93 -12.27 2.08
C SER A 164 8.37 -12.50 3.53
N ASP A 165 8.96 -13.68 3.73
CA ASP A 165 9.69 -13.98 4.95
C ASP A 165 10.73 -12.89 5.23
N LYS A 166 10.84 -12.51 6.50
CA LYS A 166 11.80 -11.53 7.03
C LYS A 166 11.83 -10.15 6.34
N ALA A 167 10.82 -9.78 5.54
CA ALA A 167 10.86 -8.55 4.73
C ALA A 167 11.12 -7.25 5.52
N PHE A 168 10.71 -7.21 6.79
CA PHE A 168 10.92 -6.13 7.77
C PHE A 168 11.54 -6.67 9.08
N TYR A 169 12.31 -7.75 9.03
CA TYR A 169 12.88 -8.38 10.22
C TYR A 169 13.77 -7.42 11.00
N LYS A 170 13.44 -7.20 12.29
CA LYS A 170 14.14 -6.30 13.22
C LYS A 170 14.21 -4.84 12.75
N TYR A 171 13.19 -4.34 12.07
CA TYR A 171 13.11 -2.92 11.71
C TYR A 171 12.64 -2.12 12.94
N THR A 172 13.56 -1.83 13.85
CA THR A 172 13.27 -1.24 15.18
C THR A 172 12.78 0.20 15.13
N LYS A 173 12.99 0.91 14.00
CA LYS A 173 12.46 2.27 13.77
C LYS A 173 11.02 2.27 13.23
N LEU A 174 10.55 1.17 12.66
CA LEU A 174 9.23 1.07 12.04
C LEU A 174 8.13 1.16 13.10
N LYS A 175 7.32 2.22 13.04
CA LYS A 175 6.17 2.49 13.93
C LYS A 175 4.84 2.10 13.29
N LYS A 176 4.72 2.26 11.96
CA LYS A 176 3.47 2.07 11.23
C LYS A 176 3.68 1.27 9.95
N ILE A 177 2.81 0.28 9.72
CA ILE A 177 2.69 -0.43 8.44
C ILE A 177 1.23 -0.43 7.98
N ILE A 178 1.00 -0.02 6.74
CA ILE A 178 -0.29 -0.16 6.06
C ILE A 178 -0.08 -1.13 4.91
N LEU A 179 -0.83 -2.23 4.89
CA LEU A 179 -0.79 -3.21 3.80
C LEU A 179 -1.89 -2.93 2.78
N GLY A 180 -1.55 -2.98 1.49
CA GLY A 180 -2.51 -2.79 0.41
C GLY A 180 -3.51 -3.94 0.28
N LYS A 181 -4.67 -3.62 -0.30
CA LYS A 181 -5.83 -4.52 -0.43
C LYS A 181 -5.61 -5.85 -1.13
N ASN A 182 -4.54 -6.00 -1.89
CA ASN A 182 -4.23 -7.21 -2.65
C ASN A 182 -3.35 -8.21 -1.88
N ILE A 183 -2.87 -7.87 -0.68
CA ILE A 183 -2.02 -8.77 0.11
C ILE A 183 -2.85 -9.95 0.61
N ILE A 184 -2.46 -11.15 0.18
CA ILE A 184 -3.08 -12.43 0.51
C ILE A 184 -2.32 -13.11 1.64
N GLY A 185 -1.01 -12.84 1.79
CA GLY A 185 -0.20 -13.47 2.83
C GLY A 185 0.94 -12.64 3.36
N ILE A 186 1.31 -12.94 4.60
CA ILE A 186 2.45 -12.39 5.31
C ILE A 186 3.36 -13.55 5.70
N GLY A 187 4.62 -13.47 5.28
CA GLY A 187 5.61 -14.52 5.47
C GLY A 187 6.10 -14.69 6.91
N THR A 188 6.88 -15.75 7.09
CA THR A 188 7.52 -16.10 8.35
C THR A 188 8.45 -14.99 8.80
N LYS A 189 8.30 -14.55 10.06
CA LYS A 189 9.12 -13.49 10.69
C LYS A 189 9.08 -12.13 9.95
N ALA A 190 8.09 -11.89 9.07
CA ALA A 190 8.04 -10.70 8.22
C ALA A 190 8.26 -9.39 8.98
N PHE A 191 7.67 -9.22 10.16
CA PHE A 191 7.81 -8.08 11.06
C PHE A 191 8.37 -8.45 12.44
N GLN A 192 9.01 -9.62 12.58
CA GLN A 192 9.54 -10.04 13.88
C GLN A 192 10.58 -9.02 14.38
N GLY A 193 10.43 -8.59 15.63
CA GLY A 193 11.35 -7.66 16.27
C GLY A 193 11.19 -6.20 15.84
N CYS A 194 10.09 -5.82 15.16
CA CYS A 194 9.74 -4.41 14.95
C CYS A 194 9.26 -3.79 16.27
N THR A 195 10.18 -3.53 17.19
CA THR A 195 9.86 -3.18 18.58
C THR A 195 9.11 -1.86 18.73
N ALA A 196 9.26 -0.92 17.78
CA ALA A 196 8.52 0.34 17.76
C ALA A 196 7.14 0.26 17.08
N LEU A 197 6.82 -0.86 16.42
CA LEU A 197 5.61 -1.00 15.61
C LEU A 197 4.37 -0.95 16.51
N ASN A 198 3.57 0.10 16.34
CA ASN A 198 2.37 0.36 17.13
C ASN A 198 1.09 0.31 16.28
N THR A 199 1.21 0.52 14.96
CA THR A 199 0.09 0.59 14.03
C THR A 199 0.30 -0.40 12.89
N VAL A 200 -0.63 -1.35 12.77
CA VAL A 200 -0.67 -2.33 11.68
C VAL A 200 -2.06 -2.28 11.07
N SER A 201 -2.15 -1.90 9.81
CA SER A 201 -3.39 -2.02 9.03
C SER A 201 -3.31 -3.26 8.15
N LEU A 202 -4.17 -4.23 8.44
CA LEU A 202 -4.34 -5.47 7.66
C LEU A 202 -5.64 -5.36 6.85
N ASP A 203 -5.55 -5.54 5.54
CA ASP A 203 -6.68 -5.41 4.62
C ASP A 203 -7.40 -6.75 4.34
N GLY A 204 -8.57 -6.68 3.73
CA GLY A 204 -9.57 -7.74 3.62
C GLY A 204 -9.20 -8.94 2.75
N ALA A 205 -8.17 -8.88 1.88
CA ALA A 205 -7.76 -10.04 1.08
C ALA A 205 -6.85 -11.02 1.83
N LEU A 206 -6.36 -10.65 3.02
CA LEU A 206 -5.39 -11.44 3.77
C LEU A 206 -6.00 -12.80 4.20
N VAL A 207 -5.31 -13.88 3.83
CA VAL A 207 -5.70 -15.27 4.12
C VAL A 207 -4.76 -15.91 5.15
N THR A 208 -3.47 -15.65 5.05
CA THR A 208 -2.45 -16.34 5.85
C THR A 208 -1.49 -15.37 6.52
N VAL A 209 -1.24 -15.56 7.81
CA VAL A 209 -0.19 -14.87 8.56
C VAL A 209 0.80 -15.91 9.08
N GLY A 210 2.05 -15.80 8.65
CA GLY A 210 3.10 -16.78 8.90
C GLY A 210 3.57 -16.86 10.35
N ASP A 211 4.43 -17.84 10.58
CA ASP A 211 5.02 -18.09 11.88
C ASP A 211 5.89 -16.90 12.32
N TYR A 212 5.80 -16.53 13.59
CA TYR A 212 6.54 -15.41 14.19
C TYR A 212 6.33 -14.05 13.51
N ALA A 213 5.36 -13.89 12.60
CA ALA A 213 5.30 -12.74 11.70
C ALA A 213 5.32 -11.37 12.42
N PHE A 214 4.74 -11.26 13.61
CA PHE A 214 4.76 -10.05 14.44
C PHE A 214 5.39 -10.29 15.82
N SER A 215 6.16 -11.37 15.99
CA SER A 215 6.73 -11.69 17.30
C SER A 215 7.65 -10.57 17.79
N GLY A 216 7.50 -10.15 19.05
CA GLY A 216 8.31 -9.10 19.65
C GLY A 216 7.96 -7.67 19.20
N CYS A 217 6.81 -7.45 18.56
CA CYS A 217 6.29 -6.09 18.32
C CYS A 217 5.79 -5.46 19.63
N LYS A 218 6.73 -5.06 20.50
CA LYS A 218 6.46 -4.68 21.90
C LYS A 218 5.50 -3.50 22.06
N LYS A 219 5.44 -2.57 21.09
CA LYS A 219 4.54 -1.39 21.12
C LYS A 219 3.18 -1.63 20.45
N LEU A 220 2.91 -2.80 19.88
CA LEU A 220 1.64 -3.08 19.22
C LEU A 220 0.53 -3.22 20.26
N ALA A 221 -0.39 -2.25 20.32
CA ALA A 221 -1.41 -2.19 21.36
C ALA A 221 -2.77 -2.78 20.93
N ARG A 222 -3.10 -2.64 19.65
CA ARG A 222 -4.36 -3.11 19.06
C ARG A 222 -4.10 -3.80 17.74
N LEU A 223 -4.91 -4.81 17.43
CA LEU A 223 -4.85 -5.53 16.18
C LEU A 223 -6.25 -5.89 15.69
N VAL A 224 -6.48 -5.73 14.39
CA VAL A 224 -7.66 -6.25 13.70
C VAL A 224 -7.22 -7.33 12.72
N VAL A 225 -7.68 -8.56 12.91
CA VAL A 225 -7.50 -9.68 11.98
C VAL A 225 -8.69 -9.68 11.02
N PRO A 226 -8.49 -9.49 9.70
CA PRO A 226 -9.58 -9.30 8.73
C PRO A 226 -10.40 -10.57 8.45
N ALA A 227 -11.56 -10.39 7.83
CA ALA A 227 -12.61 -11.41 7.71
C ALA A 227 -12.21 -12.68 6.94
N LYS A 228 -11.26 -12.58 6.01
CA LYS A 228 -10.83 -13.69 5.14
C LYS A 228 -9.66 -14.52 5.71
N VAL A 229 -9.11 -14.16 6.86
CA VAL A 229 -7.97 -14.89 7.44
C VAL A 229 -8.39 -16.29 7.83
N LYS A 230 -7.66 -17.28 7.31
CA LYS A 230 -7.85 -18.71 7.58
C LYS A 230 -6.76 -19.27 8.49
N ILE A 231 -5.55 -18.70 8.43
CA ILE A 231 -4.36 -19.25 9.11
C ILE A 231 -3.61 -18.15 9.85
N ILE A 232 -3.36 -18.38 11.13
CA ILE A 232 -2.41 -17.65 11.97
C ILE A 232 -1.33 -18.65 12.41
N GLY A 233 -0.07 -18.32 12.14
CA GLY A 233 1.08 -19.17 12.41
C GLY A 233 1.43 -19.36 13.89
N LYS A 234 2.48 -20.15 14.13
CA LYS A 234 3.09 -20.36 15.44
C LYS A 234 3.69 -19.04 15.91
N GLU A 235 3.47 -18.69 17.19
CA GLU A 235 4.10 -17.53 17.85
C GLU A 235 3.92 -16.19 17.12
N THR A 236 2.89 -16.05 16.26
CA THR A 236 2.70 -14.88 15.40
C THR A 236 2.71 -13.55 16.18
N PHE A 237 2.09 -13.49 17.37
CA PHE A 237 2.09 -12.31 18.25
C PHE A 237 2.81 -12.57 19.59
N SER A 238 3.72 -13.54 19.60
CA SER A 238 4.50 -13.89 20.79
C SER A 238 5.33 -12.69 21.26
N LYS A 239 5.30 -12.38 22.56
CA LYS A 239 6.01 -11.25 23.19
C LYS A 239 5.55 -9.85 22.73
N CYS A 240 4.34 -9.71 22.18
CA CYS A 240 3.71 -8.42 21.93
C CYS A 240 3.10 -7.88 23.24
N SER A 241 3.96 -7.47 24.18
CA SER A 241 3.58 -7.18 25.58
C SER A 241 2.56 -6.05 25.77
N SER A 242 2.46 -5.11 24.82
CA SER A 242 1.44 -4.04 24.85
C SER A 242 0.10 -4.45 24.24
N LEU A 243 0.01 -5.62 23.59
CA LEU A 243 -1.17 -6.01 22.80
C LEU A 243 -2.34 -6.33 23.74
N LYS A 244 -3.25 -5.36 23.88
CA LYS A 244 -4.37 -5.39 24.83
C LYS A 244 -5.71 -5.64 24.16
N THR A 245 -5.88 -5.21 22.90
CA THR A 245 -7.14 -5.40 22.16
C THR A 245 -6.88 -6.12 20.85
N ILE A 246 -7.48 -7.30 20.69
CA ILE A 246 -7.43 -8.06 19.45
C ILE A 246 -8.87 -8.22 18.96
N GLN A 247 -9.17 -7.81 17.74
CA GLN A 247 -10.44 -8.06 17.08
C GLN A 247 -10.21 -9.06 15.94
N ILE A 248 -10.77 -10.26 16.07
CA ILE A 248 -10.78 -11.24 14.99
C ILE A 248 -12.11 -11.09 14.27
N LYS A 249 -12.08 -10.52 13.07
CA LYS A 249 -13.25 -10.46 12.17
C LYS A 249 -13.39 -11.73 11.33
N ALA A 250 -12.35 -12.56 11.30
CA ALA A 250 -12.35 -13.82 10.57
C ALA A 250 -13.54 -14.69 10.97
N THR A 251 -14.33 -15.13 10.00
CA THR A 251 -15.40 -16.12 10.19
C THR A 251 -14.95 -17.53 9.83
N GLY A 252 -13.91 -17.65 9.00
CA GLY A 252 -13.33 -18.90 8.51
C GLY A 252 -11.95 -19.24 9.06
N LEU A 253 -11.58 -18.77 10.26
CA LEU A 253 -10.30 -19.10 10.89
C LEU A 253 -10.19 -20.61 11.16
N LYS A 254 -9.30 -21.30 10.43
CA LYS A 254 -9.11 -22.75 10.50
C LYS A 254 -7.98 -23.17 11.42
N LYS A 255 -6.87 -22.40 11.41
CA LYS A 255 -5.63 -22.76 12.12
C LYS A 255 -5.08 -21.57 12.90
N VAL A 256 -4.76 -21.82 14.16
CA VAL A 256 -3.93 -20.95 15.01
C VAL A 256 -2.76 -21.79 15.51
N GLY A 257 -1.54 -21.33 15.27
CA GLY A 257 -0.32 -22.01 15.67
C GLY A 257 -0.08 -21.94 17.17
N ALA A 258 0.78 -22.82 17.68
CA ALA A 258 1.14 -22.86 19.09
C ALA A 258 1.75 -21.54 19.55
N LYS A 259 1.43 -21.11 20.78
CA LYS A 259 1.91 -19.90 21.45
C LYS A 259 1.67 -18.60 20.65
N ALA A 260 0.70 -18.59 19.72
CA ALA A 260 0.42 -17.43 18.87
C ALA A 260 0.15 -16.13 19.66
N LEU A 261 -0.40 -16.24 20.87
CA LEU A 261 -0.71 -15.13 21.78
C LEU A 261 0.09 -15.20 23.10
N SER A 262 1.24 -15.87 23.12
CA SER A 262 2.07 -15.95 24.33
C SER A 262 2.75 -14.62 24.65
N GLY A 263 2.84 -14.24 25.92
CA GLY A 263 3.53 -13.01 26.34
C GLY A 263 2.88 -11.70 25.85
N ILE A 264 1.59 -11.72 25.52
CA ILE A 264 0.81 -10.49 25.29
C ILE A 264 0.41 -9.84 26.62
N HIS A 265 -0.24 -8.68 26.57
CA HIS A 265 -0.66 -7.96 27.78
C HIS A 265 -1.54 -8.84 28.69
N LYS A 266 -1.26 -8.86 30.00
CA LYS A 266 -1.97 -9.71 30.99
C LYS A 266 -3.49 -9.47 31.06
N LYS A 267 -3.95 -8.25 30.73
CA LYS A 267 -5.38 -7.89 30.64
C LYS A 267 -5.92 -7.89 29.20
N ALA A 268 -5.27 -8.61 28.28
CA ALA A 268 -5.67 -8.61 26.88
C ALA A 268 -7.07 -9.20 26.69
N THR A 269 -7.80 -8.63 25.72
CA THR A 269 -9.12 -9.09 25.32
C THR A 269 -9.13 -9.41 23.83
N VAL A 270 -9.58 -10.61 23.49
CA VAL A 270 -9.83 -11.06 22.13
C VAL A 270 -11.33 -11.02 21.87
N LYS A 271 -11.74 -10.18 20.93
CA LYS A 271 -13.10 -10.10 20.41
C LYS A 271 -13.24 -10.96 19.16
N VAL A 272 -14.25 -11.81 19.11
CA VAL A 272 -14.50 -12.74 17.99
C VAL A 272 -15.96 -12.66 17.53
N PRO A 273 -16.31 -13.11 16.31
CA PRO A 273 -17.69 -13.07 15.85
C PRO A 273 -18.59 -13.90 16.76
N SER A 274 -19.77 -13.37 17.12
CA SER A 274 -20.66 -13.98 18.11
C SER A 274 -21.01 -15.44 17.80
N LYS A 275 -21.21 -15.76 16.51
CA LYS A 275 -21.50 -17.11 16.01
C LYS A 275 -20.30 -18.08 16.12
N LYS A 276 -19.09 -17.59 16.36
CA LYS A 276 -17.83 -18.36 16.44
C LYS A 276 -17.20 -18.38 17.82
N LEU A 277 -17.89 -17.83 18.84
CA LEU A 277 -17.31 -17.67 20.19
C LEU A 277 -16.81 -19.00 20.78
N LYS A 278 -17.65 -20.03 20.82
CA LYS A 278 -17.30 -21.34 21.42
C LYS A 278 -16.14 -22.00 20.66
N ASP A 279 -16.21 -22.00 19.33
CA ASP A 279 -15.17 -22.55 18.46
C ASP A 279 -13.82 -21.87 18.69
N TYR A 280 -13.80 -20.53 18.75
CA TYR A 280 -12.56 -19.78 18.87
C TYR A 280 -12.00 -19.79 20.29
N GLN A 281 -12.86 -19.92 21.32
CA GLN A 281 -12.40 -20.23 22.68
C GLN A 281 -11.63 -21.56 22.71
N LYS A 282 -12.18 -22.62 22.10
CA LYS A 282 -11.50 -23.93 22.03
C LYS A 282 -10.21 -23.87 21.21
N LEU A 283 -10.25 -23.19 20.06
CA LEU A 283 -9.11 -23.05 19.15
C LEU A 283 -7.95 -22.29 19.80
N LEU A 284 -8.23 -21.18 20.50
CA LEU A 284 -7.20 -20.32 21.09
C LEU A 284 -6.63 -20.90 22.39
N LYS A 285 -7.47 -21.44 23.27
CA LYS A 285 -7.01 -22.05 24.55
C LYS A 285 -6.05 -23.22 24.32
N LYS A 286 -6.35 -24.11 23.36
CA LYS A 286 -5.50 -25.27 23.02
C LYS A 286 -4.12 -24.91 22.46
N LYS A 287 -3.87 -23.62 22.17
CA LYS A 287 -2.66 -23.17 21.48
C LYS A 287 -1.77 -22.31 22.37
N GLY A 288 -1.80 -22.52 23.68
CA GLY A 288 -0.84 -21.90 24.62
C GLY A 288 -1.02 -20.39 24.75
N GLN A 289 -2.25 -19.91 24.58
CA GLN A 289 -2.66 -18.58 25.02
C GLN A 289 -2.54 -18.50 26.56
N ALA A 290 -2.11 -17.36 27.10
CA ALA A 290 -2.11 -17.15 28.54
C ALA A 290 -3.54 -17.21 29.12
N SER A 291 -3.70 -17.87 30.27
CA SER A 291 -4.99 -18.05 30.97
C SER A 291 -5.71 -16.74 31.30
N THR A 292 -4.96 -15.65 31.41
CA THR A 292 -5.45 -14.31 31.74
C THR A 292 -6.16 -13.60 30.59
N VAL A 293 -6.05 -14.10 29.37
CA VAL A 293 -6.58 -13.45 28.17
C VAL A 293 -8.07 -13.78 28.01
N LYS A 294 -8.92 -12.75 28.04
CA LYS A 294 -10.39 -12.90 27.94
C LYS A 294 -10.81 -13.01 26.47
N ILE A 295 -11.65 -13.99 26.15
CA ILE A 295 -12.24 -14.15 24.82
C ILE A 295 -13.74 -13.86 24.90
N LYS A 296 -14.21 -12.84 24.20
CA LYS A 296 -15.61 -12.38 24.23
C LYS A 296 -16.15 -12.07 22.83
N LYS A 297 -17.47 -11.87 22.74
CA LYS A 297 -18.14 -11.47 21.50
C LYS A 297 -17.66 -10.08 21.06
N LEU A 298 -17.65 -9.85 19.73
CA LEU A 298 -17.38 -8.54 19.13
C LEU A 298 -18.31 -7.46 19.69
#